data_AF-A0A1W9UYE2-F1
#
_entry.id   AF-A0A1W9UYE2-F1
#
_cell.length_a   1.000
_cell.length_b   1.000
_cell.length_c   1.000
_cell.angle_alpha   90.00
_cell.angle_beta   90.00
_cell.angle_gamma   90.00
#
_symmetry.space_group_name_H-M   'P 1'
#
loop_
_entity.id
_entity.type
_entity.pdbx_description
1 polymer ?
#
loop_
_entity_poly.entity_id
_entity_poly.type
_entity_poly.pdbx_seq_one_letter_code
_entity_poly.pdbx_strand_id
1 'polypeptide(L)'
;MKNNPLPRLDKDETLRQKILPLCRLKPGEIWVDPVSGHKVGCLDAANSSDLKKLMSGQAAQLAIHDPPYNFVAFEERQLTGFITWCQQWMQNSWRALANDSALYVWLGADQKNHFQPLPDFMLMMRQFDFQPRSFITMRNQRGYGTQQNWMAVRQELLYYVKGKSFFEVQYTDIPKILRGYYKEVNGKKLENLERGKSNNIRPG
;
A
#
# COMPACT_ATOMS: atom_id res chain seq x y z
N MET A 1 -7.45 13.79 20.18
CA MET A 1 -8.87 13.64 19.80
C MET A 1 -9.72 13.77 21.06
N LYS A 2 -10.30 14.95 21.32
CA LYS A 2 -11.25 15.20 22.42
C LYS A 2 -12.71 15.34 21.91
N ASN A 3 -12.95 15.11 20.61
CA ASN A 3 -14.19 15.53 19.94
C ASN A 3 -15.05 14.38 19.39
N ASN A 4 -14.77 13.11 19.72
CA ASN A 4 -15.68 12.03 19.40
C ASN A 4 -16.39 11.61 20.70
N PRO A 5 -17.73 11.80 20.83
CA PRO A 5 -18.45 11.46 22.05
C PRO A 5 -18.48 9.96 22.33
N LEU A 6 -18.18 9.14 21.31
CA LEU A 6 -18.11 7.69 21.45
C LEU A 6 -16.69 7.23 21.80
N PRO A 7 -16.53 6.33 22.78
CA PRO A 7 -15.25 5.67 23.05
C PRO A 7 -14.85 4.80 21.86
N ARG A 8 -13.56 4.45 21.77
CA ARG A 8 -13.13 3.49 20.75
C ARG A 8 -13.76 2.12 21.03
N LEU A 9 -14.27 1.47 19.99
CA LEU A 9 -14.98 0.19 20.11
C LEU A 9 -14.11 -0.94 20.64
N ASP A 10 -12.80 -0.87 20.45
CA ASP A 10 -11.86 -1.86 20.98
C ASP A 10 -11.61 -1.71 22.50
N LYS A 11 -11.98 -0.58 23.09
CA LYS A 11 -11.84 -0.30 24.53
C LYS A 11 -13.17 -0.32 25.29
N ASP A 12 -14.29 -0.27 24.59
CA ASP A 12 -15.63 -0.33 25.15
C ASP A 12 -16.38 -1.54 24.58
N GLU A 13 -16.22 -2.67 25.25
CA GLU A 13 -16.87 -3.92 24.87
C GLU A 13 -18.40 -3.81 24.95
N THR A 14 -18.94 -2.99 25.85
CA THR A 14 -20.39 -2.80 25.97
C THR A 14 -20.95 -2.11 24.72
N LEU A 15 -20.31 -1.04 24.28
CA LEU A 15 -20.69 -0.35 23.04
C LEU A 15 -20.46 -1.24 21.82
N ARG A 16 -19.34 -1.95 21.76
CA ARG A 16 -19.03 -2.90 20.69
C ARG A 16 -20.12 -3.96 20.54
N GLN A 17 -20.56 -4.58 21.65
CA GLN A 17 -21.63 -5.58 21.63
C GLN A 17 -22.98 -5.00 21.19
N LYS A 18 -23.26 -3.72 21.46
CA LYS A 18 -24.47 -3.04 20.95
C LYS A 18 -24.42 -2.77 19.45
N ILE A 19 -23.24 -2.54 18.88
CA ILE A 19 -23.06 -2.21 17.46
C ILE A 19 -22.93 -3.47 16.59
N LEU A 20 -22.31 -4.54 17.08
CA LEU A 20 -22.07 -5.76 16.30
C LEU A 20 -23.32 -6.32 15.60
N PRO A 21 -24.53 -6.35 16.21
CA PRO A 21 -25.75 -6.78 15.53
C PRO A 21 -26.19 -5.90 14.35
N LEU A 22 -25.73 -4.64 14.30
CA LEU A 22 -26.02 -3.68 13.24
C LEU A 22 -25.02 -3.78 12.07
N CYS A 23 -23.90 -4.49 12.25
CA CYS A 23 -22.93 -4.71 11.19
C CYS A 23 -23.50 -5.65 10.14
N ARG A 24 -23.42 -5.25 8.86
CA ARG A 24 -23.93 -6.03 7.72
C ARG A 24 -23.09 -7.25 7.38
N LEU A 25 -21.85 -7.32 7.86
CA LEU A 25 -20.89 -8.36 7.53
C LEU A 25 -20.19 -8.84 8.79
N LYS A 26 -20.21 -10.14 9.05
CA LYS A 26 -19.56 -10.77 10.21
C LYS A 26 -18.17 -11.32 9.85
N PRO A 27 -17.29 -11.55 10.84
CA PRO A 27 -16.03 -12.25 10.60
C PRO A 27 -16.24 -13.58 9.87
N GLY A 28 -15.45 -13.84 8.82
CA GLY A 28 -15.55 -15.03 7.96
C GLY A 28 -16.54 -14.90 6.80
N GLU A 29 -17.37 -13.86 6.77
CA GLU A 29 -18.35 -13.65 5.71
C GLU A 29 -17.78 -12.84 4.55
N ILE A 30 -18.36 -13.10 3.36
CA ILE A 30 -18.13 -12.34 2.14
C ILE A 30 -19.50 -11.89 1.65
N TRP A 31 -19.66 -10.59 1.49
CA TRP A 31 -20.79 -10.02 0.78
C TRP A 31 -20.40 -9.81 -0.69
N VAL A 32 -21.32 -10.16 -1.59
CA VAL A 32 -21.18 -9.94 -3.04
C VAL A 32 -22.29 -9.01 -3.48
N ASP A 33 -21.91 -7.90 -4.12
CA ASP A 33 -22.86 -7.00 -4.74
C ASP A 33 -23.58 -7.72 -5.90
N PRO A 34 -24.91 -7.91 -5.85
CA PRO A 34 -25.65 -8.59 -6.91
C PRO A 34 -25.67 -7.82 -8.23
N VAL A 35 -25.33 -6.52 -8.23
CA VAL A 35 -25.36 -5.67 -9.44
C VAL A 35 -24.01 -5.66 -10.14
N SER A 36 -22.94 -5.24 -9.45
CA SER A 36 -21.59 -5.12 -10.05
C SER A 36 -20.70 -6.35 -9.87
N GLY A 37 -21.08 -7.28 -8.98
CA GLY A 37 -20.27 -8.44 -8.62
C GLY A 37 -19.11 -8.13 -7.66
N HIS A 38 -19.02 -6.90 -7.13
CA HIS A 38 -17.99 -6.52 -6.16
C HIS A 38 -18.06 -7.39 -4.89
N LYS A 39 -16.91 -7.84 -4.38
CA LYS A 39 -16.82 -8.70 -3.20
C LYS A 39 -16.17 -7.95 -2.05
N VAL A 40 -16.81 -7.96 -0.88
CA VAL A 40 -16.27 -7.42 0.37
C VAL A 40 -16.22 -8.54 1.40
N GLY A 41 -15.02 -8.85 1.90
CA GLY A 41 -14.81 -9.87 2.92
C GLY A 41 -14.37 -9.29 4.26
N CYS A 42 -14.96 -9.75 5.36
CA CYS A 42 -14.43 -9.51 6.70
C CYS A 42 -13.59 -10.73 7.09
N LEU A 43 -12.33 -10.72 6.63
CA LEU A 43 -11.47 -11.90 6.58
C LEU A 43 -10.07 -11.60 7.12
N ASP A 44 -9.28 -12.64 7.39
CA ASP A 44 -7.87 -12.51 7.73
C ASP A 44 -6.97 -12.68 6.49
N ALA A 45 -6.23 -11.62 6.15
CA ALA A 45 -5.32 -11.63 5.00
C ALA A 45 -4.09 -12.55 5.18
N ALA A 46 -3.73 -12.90 6.42
CA ALA A 46 -2.72 -13.90 6.72
C ALA A 46 -3.26 -15.34 6.64
N ASN A 47 -4.59 -15.51 6.63
CA ASN A 47 -5.23 -16.81 6.48
C ASN A 47 -5.41 -17.18 4.99
N SER A 48 -4.74 -18.25 4.57
CA SER A 48 -4.79 -18.69 3.17
C SER A 48 -6.15 -19.24 2.73
N SER A 49 -6.96 -19.83 3.63
CA SER A 49 -8.30 -20.33 3.28
C SER A 49 -9.27 -19.18 3.05
N ASP A 50 -9.15 -18.12 3.84
CA ASP A 50 -9.96 -16.92 3.70
C ASP A 50 -9.70 -16.24 2.37
N LEU A 51 -8.43 -16.07 2.01
CA LEU A 51 -8.05 -15.48 0.73
C LEU A 51 -8.53 -16.34 -0.45
N LYS A 52 -8.38 -17.67 -0.38
CA LYS A 52 -8.91 -18.59 -1.41
C LYS A 52 -10.43 -18.46 -1.57
N LYS A 53 -11.16 -18.32 -0.47
CA LYS A 53 -12.62 -18.13 -0.47
C LYS A 53 -13.00 -16.81 -1.16
N LEU A 54 -12.31 -15.72 -0.83
CA LEU A 54 -12.52 -14.40 -1.45
C LEU A 54 -12.24 -14.41 -2.96
N MET A 55 -11.07 -14.93 -3.32
CA MET A 55 -10.59 -14.94 -4.70
C MET A 55 -11.40 -15.91 -5.58
N SER A 56 -11.95 -16.99 -5.01
CA SER A 56 -12.84 -17.92 -5.72
C SER A 56 -12.23 -18.43 -7.04
N GLY A 57 -10.94 -18.79 -6.99
CA GLY A 57 -10.18 -19.27 -8.16
C GLY A 57 -9.71 -18.18 -9.13
N GLN A 58 -10.08 -16.91 -8.94
CA GLN A 58 -9.61 -15.81 -9.76
C GLN A 58 -8.26 -15.28 -9.25
N ALA A 59 -7.51 -14.65 -10.15
CA ALA A 59 -6.26 -13.98 -9.83
C ALA A 59 -6.37 -12.48 -10.12
N ALA A 60 -5.86 -11.65 -9.22
CA ALA A 60 -5.88 -10.20 -9.37
C ALA A 60 -4.70 -9.72 -10.24
N GLN A 61 -4.95 -8.72 -11.10
CA GLN A 61 -3.90 -8.05 -11.87
C GLN A 61 -3.27 -6.88 -11.10
N LEU A 62 -3.98 -6.39 -10.08
CA LEU A 62 -3.58 -5.25 -9.25
C LEU A 62 -3.98 -5.53 -7.79
N ALA A 63 -3.04 -5.34 -6.88
CA ALA A 63 -3.28 -5.30 -5.45
C ALA A 63 -2.84 -3.96 -4.88
N ILE A 64 -3.70 -3.33 -4.06
CA ILE A 64 -3.40 -2.10 -3.33
C ILE A 64 -3.67 -2.37 -1.86
N HIS A 65 -2.63 -2.23 -1.06
CA HIS A 65 -2.60 -2.67 0.32
C HIS A 65 -2.33 -1.51 1.26
N ASP A 66 -3.14 -1.42 2.32
CA ASP A 66 -2.97 -0.45 3.40
C ASP A 66 -3.04 -1.19 4.74
N PRO A 67 -1.96 -1.91 5.13
CA PRO A 67 -1.93 -2.72 6.34
C PRO A 67 -1.89 -1.84 7.60
N PRO A 68 -2.24 -2.38 8.77
CA PRO A 68 -2.01 -1.67 10.03
C PRO A 68 -0.50 -1.38 10.21
N TYR A 69 -0.11 -0.11 10.40
CA TYR A 69 1.30 0.33 10.41
C TYR A 69 2.08 0.00 11.70
N ASN A 70 1.87 -1.17 12.30
CA ASN A 70 2.43 -1.56 13.60
C ASN A 70 2.27 -0.50 14.73
N PHE A 71 1.43 0.54 14.53
CA PHE A 71 1.33 1.71 15.41
C PHE A 71 -0.13 2.13 15.65
N VAL A 72 -0.47 2.16 16.94
CA VAL A 72 -1.55 2.89 17.61
C VAL A 72 -2.99 2.56 17.18
N ALA A 73 -3.37 1.31 17.42
CA ALA A 73 -4.73 0.94 17.85
C ALA A 73 -4.76 -0.43 18.52
N PHE A 74 -3.82 -1.29 18.13
CA PHE A 74 -3.61 -2.65 18.63
C PHE A 74 -2.44 -2.65 19.61
N GLU A 75 -2.41 -3.59 20.55
CA GLU A 75 -1.22 -3.85 21.37
C GLU A 75 0.01 -3.87 20.46
N GLU A 76 1.04 -3.11 20.82
CA GLU A 76 2.28 -3.03 20.04
C GLU A 76 2.85 -4.46 19.95
N ARG A 77 2.70 -5.08 18.79
CA ARG A 77 3.29 -6.39 18.55
C ARG A 77 4.80 -6.16 18.51
N GLN A 78 5.54 -7.11 19.07
CA GLN A 78 6.97 -7.16 18.80
C GLN A 78 7.18 -7.10 17.29
N LEU A 79 8.09 -6.24 16.84
CA LEU A 79 8.38 -6.02 15.42
C LEU A 79 8.52 -7.33 14.65
N THR A 80 9.21 -8.31 15.23
CA THR A 80 9.36 -9.67 14.69
C THR A 80 8.03 -10.36 14.40
N GLY A 81 7.07 -10.27 15.31
CA GLY A 81 5.72 -10.80 15.13
C GLY A 81 4.93 -10.06 14.05
N PHE A 82 5.08 -8.74 13.95
CA PHE A 82 4.48 -7.96 12.86
C PHE A 82 5.06 -8.34 11.49
N ILE A 83 6.38 -8.46 11.38
CA ILE A 83 7.05 -8.85 10.14
C ILE A 83 6.72 -10.30 9.75
N THR A 84 6.61 -11.21 10.72
CA THR A 84 6.14 -12.58 10.48
C THR A 84 4.72 -12.61 9.90
N TRP A 85 3.81 -11.79 10.45
CA TRP A 85 2.46 -11.64 9.89
C TRP A 85 2.50 -11.04 8.48
N CYS A 86 3.33 -10.02 8.25
CA CYS A 86 3.52 -9.44 6.91
C CYS A 86 4.01 -10.48 5.90
N GLN A 87 4.91 -11.37 6.29
CA GLN A 87 5.40 -12.44 5.42
C GLN A 87 4.27 -13.39 5.01
N GLN A 88 3.41 -13.80 5.94
CA GLN A 88 2.24 -14.65 5.64
C GLN A 88 1.26 -13.95 4.69
N TRP A 89 0.96 -12.69 4.99
CA TRP A 89 0.12 -11.84 4.16
C TRP A 89 0.68 -11.68 2.73
N MET A 90 1.97 -11.38 2.59
CA MET A 90 2.62 -11.23 1.29
C MET A 90 2.70 -12.55 0.53
N GLN A 91 2.89 -13.67 1.21
CA GLN A 91 2.84 -15.00 0.61
C GLN A 91 1.45 -15.34 0.04
N ASN A 92 0.39 -15.00 0.76
CA ASN A 92 -0.98 -15.20 0.27
C ASN A 92 -1.27 -14.26 -0.92
N SER A 93 -0.82 -13.01 -0.82
CA SER A 93 -0.97 -12.01 -1.88
C SER A 93 -0.26 -12.40 -3.18
N TRP A 94 0.97 -12.91 -3.08
CA TRP A 94 1.72 -13.41 -4.24
C TRP A 94 0.99 -14.56 -4.95
N ARG A 95 0.31 -15.43 -4.20
CA ARG A 95 -0.50 -16.54 -4.75
C ARG A 95 -1.82 -16.05 -5.39
N ALA A 96 -2.43 -15.00 -4.84
CA ALA A 96 -3.66 -14.41 -5.35
C ALA A 96 -3.45 -13.52 -6.58
N LEU A 97 -2.22 -13.08 -6.83
CA LEU A 97 -1.87 -12.25 -7.97
C LEU A 97 -1.56 -13.07 -9.23
N ALA A 98 -2.02 -12.57 -10.38
CA ALA A 98 -1.68 -13.09 -11.70
C ALA A 98 -0.15 -13.00 -11.95
N ASN A 99 0.35 -13.77 -12.92
CA ASN A 99 1.79 -13.82 -13.22
C ASN A 99 2.35 -12.46 -13.65
N ASP A 100 1.57 -11.67 -14.38
CA ASP A 100 1.88 -10.30 -14.74
C ASP A 100 0.94 -9.37 -13.96
N SER A 101 1.43 -8.78 -12.87
CA SER A 101 0.57 -8.02 -11.95
C SER A 101 1.32 -6.97 -11.15
N ALA A 102 0.60 -5.95 -10.70
CA ALA A 102 1.11 -4.84 -9.90
C ALA A 102 0.71 -4.98 -8.42
N LEU A 103 1.61 -4.58 -7.54
CA LEU A 103 1.41 -4.54 -6.10
C LEU A 103 1.84 -3.17 -5.57
N TYR A 104 0.92 -2.51 -4.86
CA TYR A 104 1.16 -1.28 -4.13
C TYR A 104 0.94 -1.53 -2.64
N VAL A 105 1.91 -1.13 -1.82
CA VAL A 105 1.83 -1.29 -0.36
C VAL A 105 2.12 0.04 0.30
N TRP A 106 1.12 0.59 1.00
CA TRP A 106 1.30 1.72 1.89
C TRP A 106 2.02 1.28 3.17
N LEU A 107 2.97 2.08 3.61
CA LEU A 107 3.66 1.94 4.90
C LEU A 107 4.05 3.31 5.43
N GLY A 108 4.26 3.37 6.75
CA GLY A 108 4.84 4.55 7.40
C GLY A 108 6.26 4.28 7.87
N ALA A 109 7.07 5.34 7.91
CA ALA A 109 8.38 5.34 8.54
C ALA A 109 8.32 6.07 9.90
N ASP A 110 8.10 5.35 11.00
CA ASP A 110 8.00 5.99 12.31
C ASP A 110 9.37 6.46 12.82
N GLN A 111 9.61 7.76 12.70
CA GLN A 111 10.83 8.42 13.13
C GLN A 111 11.13 8.25 14.63
N LYS A 112 10.13 7.98 15.46
CA LYS A 112 10.31 7.76 16.90
C LYS A 112 10.79 6.35 17.22
N ASN A 113 10.57 5.40 16.30
CA ASN A 113 10.83 3.99 16.49
C ASN A 113 11.75 3.47 15.38
N HIS A 114 12.85 4.19 15.13
CA HIS A 114 13.89 3.81 14.17
C HIS A 114 13.36 3.51 12.76
N PHE A 115 12.35 4.26 12.31
CA PHE A 115 11.67 4.14 11.01
C PHE A 115 10.85 2.86 10.80
N GLN A 116 10.58 2.09 11.87
CA GLN A 116 9.77 0.88 11.77
C GLN A 116 8.33 1.19 11.28
N PRO A 117 7.67 0.22 10.62
CA PRO A 117 8.21 -1.07 10.15
C PRO A 117 8.76 -1.01 8.72
N LEU A 118 8.87 0.18 8.10
CA LEU A 118 9.21 0.33 6.68
C LEU A 118 10.49 -0.41 6.25
N PRO A 119 11.68 -0.19 6.86
CA PRO A 119 12.90 -0.85 6.42
C PRO A 119 12.84 -2.36 6.62
N ASP A 120 12.26 -2.82 7.73
CA ASP A 120 12.11 -4.25 8.05
C ASP A 120 11.21 -4.96 7.02
N PHE A 121 10.10 -4.32 6.65
CA PHE A 121 9.22 -4.82 5.60
C PHE A 121 9.93 -4.87 4.25
N MET A 122 10.68 -3.83 3.88
CA MET A 122 11.44 -3.79 2.63
C MET A 122 12.52 -4.88 2.56
N LEU A 123 13.17 -5.19 3.69
CA LEU A 123 14.12 -6.31 3.79
C LEU A 123 13.41 -7.66 3.64
N MET A 124 12.28 -7.85 4.31
CA MET A 124 11.45 -9.05 4.20
C MET A 124 10.98 -9.29 2.75
N MET A 125 10.56 -8.23 2.06
CA MET A 125 10.12 -8.31 0.66
C MET A 125 11.17 -8.87 -0.30
N ARG A 126 12.47 -8.80 0.03
CA ARG A 126 13.55 -9.38 -0.79
C ARG A 126 13.49 -10.91 -0.90
N GLN A 127 12.70 -11.57 -0.05
CA GLN A 127 12.49 -13.01 -0.08
C GLN A 127 11.47 -13.45 -1.15
N PHE A 128 10.71 -12.49 -1.72
CA PHE A 128 9.69 -12.76 -2.72
C PHE A 128 10.17 -12.40 -4.11
N ASP A 129 9.65 -13.09 -5.13
CA ASP A 129 9.84 -12.72 -6.53
C ASP A 129 8.90 -11.57 -6.93
N PHE A 130 9.14 -10.42 -6.31
CA PHE A 130 8.55 -9.14 -6.65
C PHE A 130 9.66 -8.17 -7.03
N GLN A 131 9.55 -7.55 -8.20
CA GLN A 131 10.54 -6.58 -8.65
C GLN A 131 10.13 -5.18 -8.21
N PRO A 132 10.95 -4.46 -7.43
CA PRO A 132 10.65 -3.07 -7.05
C PRO A 132 10.70 -2.18 -8.30
N ARG A 133 9.70 -1.30 -8.43
CA ARG A 133 9.56 -0.39 -9.58
C ARG A 133 9.63 1.08 -9.19
N SER A 134 9.07 1.44 -8.04
CA SER A 134 9.13 2.80 -7.51
C SER A 134 9.01 2.83 -5.99
N PHE A 135 9.58 3.87 -5.40
CA PHE A 135 9.37 4.28 -4.02
C PHE A 135 8.67 5.63 -4.06
N ILE A 136 7.35 5.63 -3.86
CA ILE A 136 6.51 6.82 -4.01
C ILE A 136 6.33 7.44 -2.64
N THR A 137 6.42 8.76 -2.55
CA THR A 137 6.15 9.51 -1.32
C THR A 137 4.95 10.41 -1.52
N MET A 138 3.87 10.14 -0.79
CA MET A 138 2.74 11.07 -0.68
C MET A 138 3.06 12.11 0.38
N ARG A 139 2.93 13.39 0.02
CA ARG A 139 3.09 14.50 0.97
C ARG A 139 1.72 15.10 1.31
N ASN A 140 1.34 15.01 2.57
CA ASN A 140 0.18 15.69 3.11
C ASN A 140 0.41 17.21 3.16
N GLN A 141 -0.63 17.99 2.87
CA GLN A 141 -0.55 19.46 2.89
C GLN A 141 -0.37 20.03 4.30
N ARG A 142 -0.81 19.29 5.32
CA ARG A 142 -0.75 19.67 6.73
C ARG A 142 -0.22 18.49 7.55
N GLY A 143 0.48 18.81 8.63
CA GLY A 143 0.92 17.85 9.65
C GLY A 143 1.05 18.55 10.99
N TYR A 144 1.43 17.80 12.02
CA TYR A 144 1.72 18.40 13.32
C TYR A 144 3.02 19.19 13.25
N GLY A 145 3.00 20.43 13.74
CA GLY A 145 4.20 21.24 13.90
C GLY A 145 5.16 20.60 14.89
N THR A 146 6.45 20.65 14.59
CA THR A 146 7.53 20.08 15.39
C THR A 146 8.54 21.18 15.71
N GLN A 147 9.03 21.24 16.96
CA GLN A 147 10.01 22.27 17.37
C GLN A 147 11.47 21.87 17.10
N GLN A 148 11.77 20.57 17.16
CA GLN A 148 13.14 20.05 17.14
C GLN A 148 13.44 19.13 15.93
N ASN A 149 12.50 19.02 14.98
CA ASN A 149 12.65 18.16 13.81
C ASN A 149 11.80 18.66 12.64
N TRP A 150 11.93 18.03 11.48
CA TRP A 150 11.04 18.23 10.33
C TRP A 150 9.64 17.66 10.61
N MET A 151 8.62 18.25 9.99
CA MET A 151 7.25 17.75 10.12
C MET A 151 7.09 16.39 9.43
N ALA A 152 6.49 15.43 10.13
CA ALA A 152 6.10 14.14 9.57
C ALA A 152 4.83 14.30 8.70
N VAL A 153 5.01 14.81 7.48
CA VAL A 153 3.93 15.04 6.49
C VAL A 153 3.96 14.04 5.34
N ARG A 154 4.69 12.94 5.48
CA ARG A 154 4.95 12.00 4.39
C ARG A 154 4.41 10.61 4.74
N GLN A 155 3.93 9.92 3.72
CA GLN A 155 3.59 8.50 3.73
C GLN A 155 4.21 7.85 2.50
N GLU A 156 4.58 6.59 2.63
CA GLU A 156 5.37 5.87 1.67
C GLU A 156 4.50 4.82 1.00
N LEU A 157 4.54 4.80 -0.33
CA LEU A 157 3.85 3.83 -1.16
C LEU A 157 4.90 3.07 -1.98
N LEU A 158 5.12 1.81 -1.58
CA LEU A 158 6.03 0.93 -2.28
C LEU A 158 5.33 0.31 -3.48
N TYR A 159 5.93 0.42 -4.67
CA TYR A 159 5.42 -0.17 -5.90
C TYR A 159 6.31 -1.32 -6.37
N TYR A 160 5.73 -2.52 -6.45
CA TYR A 160 6.34 -3.75 -6.94
C TYR A 160 5.54 -4.35 -8.11
N VAL A 161 6.17 -5.22 -8.88
CA VAL A 161 5.51 -6.04 -9.90
C VAL A 161 5.89 -7.50 -9.78
N LYS A 162 4.94 -8.39 -10.10
CA LYS A 162 5.19 -9.80 -10.41
C LYS A 162 5.19 -9.93 -11.94
N GLY A 163 6.21 -10.59 -12.49
CA GLY A 163 6.38 -10.73 -13.93
C GLY A 163 6.46 -9.38 -14.67
N LYS A 164 5.77 -9.28 -15.80
CA LYS A 164 5.75 -8.12 -16.70
C LYS A 164 4.40 -7.42 -16.66
N SER A 165 4.10 -6.81 -15.52
CA SER A 165 2.88 -6.01 -15.33
C SER A 165 2.76 -4.86 -16.32
N PHE A 166 1.54 -4.63 -16.82
CA PHE A 166 1.22 -3.46 -17.63
C PHE A 166 1.28 -2.18 -16.78
N PHE A 167 1.82 -1.11 -17.36
CA PHE A 167 1.83 0.22 -16.75
C PHE A 167 1.55 1.27 -17.81
N GLU A 168 0.46 2.02 -17.62
CA GLU A 168 0.15 3.16 -18.46
C GLU A 168 0.93 4.38 -18.00
N VAL A 169 1.73 4.94 -18.91
CA VAL A 169 2.53 6.13 -18.63
C VAL A 169 1.63 7.34 -18.43
N GLN A 170 1.64 7.88 -17.21
CA GLN A 170 0.93 9.10 -16.86
C GLN A 170 1.76 10.35 -17.19
N TYR A 171 1.09 11.45 -17.53
CA TYR A 171 1.68 12.77 -17.73
C TYR A 171 0.92 13.80 -16.90
N THR A 172 1.60 14.83 -16.43
CA THR A 172 0.97 15.95 -15.72
C THR A 172 0.49 17.00 -16.74
N ASP A 173 -0.13 18.07 -16.25
CA ASP A 173 -0.44 19.25 -17.06
C ASP A 173 0.73 20.24 -17.14
N ILE A 174 1.88 19.91 -16.55
CA ILE A 174 3.05 20.79 -16.51
C ILE A 174 3.86 20.61 -17.80
N PRO A 175 4.00 21.64 -18.64
CA PRO A 175 4.74 21.54 -19.90
C PRO A 175 6.24 21.32 -19.66
N LYS A 176 6.90 20.63 -20.59
CA LYS A 176 8.36 20.46 -20.60
C LYS A 176 9.02 21.75 -21.10
N ILE A 177 9.22 22.72 -20.20
CA ILE A 177 9.84 24.02 -20.54
C ILE A 177 11.37 23.94 -20.53
N LEU A 178 11.96 23.18 -19.60
CA LEU A 178 13.42 23.02 -19.48
C LEU A 178 13.95 21.98 -20.49
N ARG A 179 14.59 22.48 -21.55
CA ARG A 179 15.46 21.73 -22.46
C ARG A 179 16.89 21.69 -21.90
N GLY A 180 17.65 20.63 -22.15
CA GLY A 180 19.09 20.62 -21.80
C GLY A 180 19.65 19.44 -21.01
N TYR A 181 18.83 18.45 -20.63
CA TYR A 181 19.36 17.16 -20.17
C TYR A 181 19.65 16.27 -21.37
N TYR A 182 20.93 16.16 -21.72
CA TYR A 182 21.41 15.28 -22.79
C TYR A 182 22.01 14.01 -22.19
N LYS A 183 21.76 12.86 -22.82
CA LYS A 183 22.40 11.60 -22.47
C LYS A 183 22.95 10.95 -23.73
N GLU A 184 24.10 10.30 -23.60
CA GLU A 184 24.69 9.53 -24.68
C GLU A 184 24.03 8.14 -24.72
N VAL A 185 23.41 7.79 -25.84
CA VAL A 185 22.81 6.48 -26.10
C VAL A 185 23.39 5.98 -27.42
N ASN A 186 24.10 4.85 -27.37
CA ASN A 186 24.81 4.27 -28.53
C ASN A 186 25.73 5.29 -29.25
N GLY A 187 26.47 6.12 -28.49
CA GLY A 187 27.39 7.12 -29.03
C GLY A 187 26.74 8.36 -29.64
N LYS A 188 25.40 8.51 -29.51
CA LYS A 188 24.68 9.72 -29.92
C LYS A 188 24.20 10.48 -28.69
N LYS A 189 24.49 11.78 -28.66
CA LYS A 189 23.97 12.71 -27.65
C LYS A 189 22.50 12.99 -27.97
N LEU A 190 21.61 12.28 -27.29
CA LEU A 190 20.16 12.44 -27.45
C LEU A 190 19.62 13.30 -26.31
N GLU A 191 18.66 14.17 -26.64
CA GLU A 191 17.94 14.93 -25.62
C GLU A 191 16.97 13.98 -24.89
N ASN A 192 16.97 14.03 -23.56
CA ASN A 192 16.16 13.11 -22.73
C ASN A 192 14.64 13.24 -22.99
N LEU A 193 14.22 14.29 -23.69
CA LEU A 193 12.85 14.50 -24.16
C LEU A 193 12.36 13.40 -25.10
N GLU A 194 13.23 12.73 -25.85
CA GLU A 194 12.86 11.72 -26.85
C GLU A 194 12.21 10.45 -26.27
N ARG A 195 12.37 10.17 -24.96
CA ARG A 195 11.73 9.00 -24.32
C ARG A 195 10.30 9.26 -23.87
N GLY A 196 9.88 10.52 -23.76
CA GLY A 196 8.54 10.88 -23.31
C GLY A 196 7.66 11.31 -24.48
N LYS A 197 6.65 10.51 -24.82
CA LYS A 197 5.72 10.74 -25.96
C LYS A 197 4.76 11.96 -25.80
N SER A 198 4.92 12.78 -24.75
CA SER A 198 4.06 13.94 -24.46
C SER A 198 4.88 15.23 -24.36
N ASN A 199 4.24 16.37 -24.60
CA ASN A 199 4.79 17.71 -24.37
C ASN A 199 4.86 18.08 -22.88
N ASN A 200 4.23 17.29 -22.01
CA ASN A 200 4.19 17.51 -20.56
C ASN A 200 5.11 16.53 -19.82
N ILE A 201 5.56 16.92 -18.62
CA ILE A 201 6.41 16.06 -17.78
C ILE A 201 5.61 14.87 -17.21
N ARG A 202 6.32 13.83 -16.79
CA ARG A 202 5.73 12.70 -16.05
C ARG A 202 5.63 13.07 -14.57
N PRO A 203 4.66 12.50 -13.83
CA PRO A 203 4.66 12.60 -12.37
C PRO A 203 5.93 11.91 -11.84
N GLY A 204 6.62 12.59 -10.92
CA GLY A 204 7.88 12.16 -10.32
C GLY A 204 8.03 12.73 -8.92
#